data_AF-A0A7T1I1Z3-F1
#
_entry.id   AF-A0A7T1I1Z3-F1
#
_cell.length_a   1.000
_cell.length_b   1.000
_cell.length_c   1.000
_cell.angle_alpha   90.00
_cell.angle_beta   90.00
_cell.angle_gamma   90.00
#
_symmetry.space_group_name_H-M   'P 1'
#
loop_
_entity.id
_entity.type
_entity.pdbx_description
1 polymer ?
#
loop_
_entity_poly.entity_id
_entity_poly.type
_entity_poly.pdbx_seq_one_letter_code
_entity_poly.pdbx_strand_id
1 'polypeptide(L)' 'MAVTIEDYAWLGVRVVVLPGITIGRGAVVGAGSVVSRDVPSMAIVAGNPARLIRNRHCDLRYTLNWEPLFNTDIY' A
#
# COMPACT_ATOMS: atom_id res chain seq x y z
N MET A 1 -5.44 13.04 13.96
CA MET A 1 -5.23 11.60 13.70
C MET A 1 -4.63 11.48 12.32
N ALA A 2 -3.40 10.98 12.21
CA ALA A 2 -2.74 10.78 10.93
C ALA A 2 -3.15 9.44 10.32
N VAL A 3 -3.05 9.33 9.00
CA VAL A 3 -3.06 8.04 8.30
C VAL A 3 -1.60 7.67 8.05
N THR A 4 -1.22 6.46 8.45
CA THR A 4 0.15 5.97 8.29
C THR A 4 0.19 4.99 7.13
N ILE A 5 1.04 5.24 6.15
CA ILE A 5 1.25 4.33 5.00
C ILE A 5 2.71 3.90 5.05
N GLU A 6 2.94 2.61 5.30
CA GLU A 6 4.29 2.05 5.37
C GLU A 6 4.86 1.77 3.97
N ASP A 7 6.16 1.50 3.93
CA ASP A 7 6.89 1.27 2.68
C ASP A 7 6.26 0.18 1.81
N TYR A 8 6.36 0.35 0.50
CA TYR A 8 5.91 -0.62 -0.49
C TYR A 8 4.41 -0.96 -0.46
N ALA A 9 3.61 -0.22 0.32
CA ALA A 9 2.16 -0.31 0.27
C ALA A 9 1.66 0.15 -1.11
N TRP A 10 0.71 -0.58 -1.67
CA TRP A 10 0.12 -0.28 -2.95
C TRP A 10 -1.37 0.03 -2.80
N LEU A 11 -1.77 1.25 -3.13
CA LEU A 11 -3.16 1.68 -3.10
C LEU A 11 -3.69 1.82 -4.53
N GLY A 12 -4.78 1.12 -4.81
CA GLY A 12 -5.50 1.23 -6.07
C GLY A 12 -6.18 2.58 -6.25
N VAL A 13 -6.73 2.80 -7.44
CA VAL A 13 -7.44 4.03 -7.77
C VAL A 13 -8.70 4.18 -6.91
N ARG A 14 -8.99 5.40 -6.45
CA ARG A 14 -10.21 5.75 -5.68
C ARG A 14 -10.35 4.94 -4.38
N VAL A 15 -9.24 4.67 -3.71
CA VAL A 15 -9.28 4.15 -2.34
C VAL A 15 -9.61 5.28 -1.37
N VAL A 16 -10.47 4.99 -0.39
CA VAL A 16 -10.78 5.89 0.72
C VAL A 16 -10.27 5.25 2.01
N VAL A 17 -9.40 5.95 2.74
CA VAL A 17 -8.87 5.50 4.04
C VAL A 17 -9.45 6.38 5.13
N LEU A 18 -10.07 5.78 6.15
CA LEU A 18 -10.58 6.55 7.28
C LEU A 18 -9.43 7.07 8.18
N PRO A 19 -9.64 8.18 8.92
CA PRO A 19 -8.61 8.76 9.78
C PRO A 19 -8.11 7.80 10.87
N GLY A 20 -6.80 7.83 11.16
CA GLY A 20 -6.21 7.04 12.25
C GLY A 20 -5.83 5.59 11.87
N ILE A 21 -5.89 5.25 10.58
CA ILE A 21 -5.60 3.90 10.09
C ILE A 21 -4.14 3.79 9.65
N THR A 22 -3.56 2.62 9.91
CA THR A 22 -2.25 2.20 9.43
C THR A 22 -2.38 1.18 8.29
N ILE A 23 -1.72 1.47 7.17
CA ILE A 23 -1.53 0.54 6.05
C ILE A 23 -0.13 -0.05 6.19
N GLY A 24 -0.07 -1.34 6.53
CA GLY A 24 1.19 -2.04 6.77
C GLY A 24 2.06 -2.20 5.52
N ARG A 25 3.34 -2.45 5.75
CA ARG A 25 4.39 -2.57 4.73
C ARG A 25 4.01 -3.62 3.70
N GLY A 26 4.12 -3.27 2.42
CA GLY A 26 3.82 -4.18 1.32
C GLY A 26 2.35 -4.56 1.16
N ALA A 27 1.44 -3.99 1.95
CA ALA A 27 0.01 -4.23 1.84
C ALA A 27 -0.55 -3.71 0.52
N VAL A 28 -1.61 -4.35 0.03
CA VAL A 28 -2.27 -3.98 -1.22
C VAL A 28 -3.73 -3.66 -0.92
N VAL A 29 -4.18 -2.48 -1.33
CA VAL A 29 -5.57 -2.06 -1.25
C VAL A 29 -6.15 -1.99 -2.66
N GLY A 30 -7.15 -2.81 -2.95
CA GLY A 30 -7.80 -2.85 -4.26
C GLY A 30 -8.51 -1.53 -4.61
N ALA A 31 -8.68 -1.24 -5.89
CA ALA A 31 -9.36 -0.03 -6.36
C ALA A 31 -10.80 0.08 -5.81
N GLY A 32 -11.26 1.31 -5.53
CA GLY A 32 -12.60 1.59 -5.01
C GLY A 32 -12.86 1.12 -3.58
N SER A 33 -11.84 0.72 -2.83
CA SER A 33 -12.01 0.17 -1.48
C SER A 33 -12.16 1.26 -0.42
N VAL A 34 -12.95 0.98 0.62
CA VAL A 34 -13.10 1.84 1.80
C VAL A 34 -12.48 1.15 3.00
N VAL A 35 -11.31 1.63 3.42
CA VAL A 35 -10.53 1.06 4.52
C VAL A 35 -11.01 1.65 5.83
N SER A 36 -11.64 0.81 6.66
CA SER A 36 -12.21 1.19 7.96
C SER A 36 -11.46 0.63 9.18
N ARG A 37 -10.43 -0.19 8.95
CA ARG A 37 -9.58 -0.81 9.99
C ARG A 37 -8.14 -0.90 9.50
N ASP A 38 -7.19 -1.04 10.42
CA ASP A 38 -5.79 -1.25 10.09
C ASP A 38 -5.57 -2.44 9.17
N VAL A 39 -4.68 -2.27 8.19
CA VAL A 39 -4.34 -3.29 7.21
C VAL A 39 -3.00 -3.90 7.59
N PRO A 40 -2.94 -5.21 7.91
CA PRO A 40 -1.68 -5.86 8.25
C PRO A 40 -0.65 -5.78 7.12
N SER A 41 0.64 -5.81 7.47
CA SER A 41 1.71 -5.90 6.48
C SER A 41 1.50 -7.11 5.57
N MET A 42 1.80 -6.94 4.27
CA MET A 42 1.61 -7.96 3.24
C MET A 42 0.15 -8.40 2.99
N ALA A 43 -0.84 -7.80 3.64
CA ALA A 43 -2.25 -8.14 3.40
C ALA A 43 -2.74 -7.54 2.07
N ILE A 44 -3.55 -8.30 1.34
CA ILE A 44 -4.29 -7.84 0.16
C ILE A 44 -5.75 -7.68 0.59
N VAL A 45 -6.23 -6.44 0.63
CA VAL A 45 -7.59 -6.08 1.02
C VAL A 45 -8.35 -5.42 -0.13
N ALA A 46 -9.65 -5.64 -0.25
CA ALA A 46 -10.49 -4.85 -1.14
C ALA A 46 -11.97 -4.80 -0.72
N GLY A 47 -12.74 -3.90 -1.33
CA GLY A 47 -14.19 -3.77 -1.15
C GLY A 47 -14.59 -2.59 -0.27
N ASN A 48 -15.90 -2.41 -0.10
CA ASN A 48 -16.50 -1.39 0.75
C ASN A 48 -17.53 -2.03 1.69
N PRO A 49 -17.21 -2.29 2.98
CA PRO A 49 -15.93 -2.04 3.63
C PRO A 49 -14.82 -3.01 3.17
N ALA A 50 -13.56 -2.58 3.25
CA ALA A 50 -12.41 -3.36 2.83
C ALA A 50 -12.26 -4.63 3.69
N ARG A 51 -12.11 -5.79 3.02
CA ARG A 51 -11.92 -7.10 3.66
C ARG A 51 -10.65 -7.76 3.17
N LEU A 52 -10.03 -8.56 4.03
CA LEU A 52 -8.89 -9.39 3.67
C LEU A 52 -9.31 -10.42 2.60
N ILE A 53 -8.62 -10.40 1.46
CA ILE A 53 -8.80 -11.37 0.38
C ILE A 53 -7.75 -12.47 0.52
N ARG A 54 -6.48 -12.07 0.64
CA ARG A 54 -5.35 -12.99 0.79
C ARG A 54 -4.13 -12.25 1.34
N ASN A 55 -3.08 -13.00 1.67
CA ASN A 55 -1.76 -12.43 1.93
C ASN A 55 -0.89 -12.49 0.67
N ARG A 56 -0.04 -11.48 0.52
CA ARG A 56 1.03 -11.38 -0.47
C ARG A 56 2.23 -12.22 0.00
N HIS A 57 3.05 -12.67 -0.95
CA HIS A 57 4.35 -13.28 -0.65
C HIS A 57 5.26 -12.31 0.10
N CYS A 58 5.84 -12.76 1.22
CA CYS A 58 6.69 -11.99 2.14
C CYS A 58 8.04 -11.53 1.54
N ASP A 59 8.41 -12.02 0.35
CA ASP A 59 9.65 -11.66 -0.33
C ASP A 59 9.42 -10.48 -1.31
N LEU A 60 9.49 -9.26 -0.77
CA LEU A 60 9.36 -8.02 -1.53
C LEU A 60 10.68 -7.65 -2.25
N ARG A 61 10.97 -8.30 -3.38
CA ARG A 61 12.14 -7.94 -4.22
C ARG A 61 11.81 -6.80 -5.18
N TYR A 62 11.70 -5.57 -4.67
CA TYR A 62 11.63 -4.40 -5.52
C TYR A 62 13.03 -3.98 -5.93
N THR A 63 13.57 -4.58 -6.98
CA THR A 63 14.76 -4.04 -7.63
C THR A 63 14.29 -2.86 -8.47
N LEU A 64 14.51 -1.65 -7.99
CA LEU A 64 14.32 -0.43 -8.79
C LEU A 64 15.43 -0.41 -9.85
N ASN A 65 15.25 -1.16 -10.94
CA ASN A 65 16.08 -1.03 -12.16
C ASN A 65 15.71 0.24 -12.94
N TRP A 66 14.97 1.16 -12.32
CA TRP A 66 14.61 2.43 -12.92
C TRP A 66 15.79 3.37 -12.80
N GLU A 67 16.41 3.66 -13.95
CA GLU A 67 17.33 4.78 -14.08
C GLU A 67 16.51 6.00 -14.54
N PRO A 68 16.31 7.02 -13.69
CA PRO A 68 15.71 8.26 -14.14
C PRO A 68 16.63 8.87 -15.21
N LEU A 69 16.06 9.27 -16.36
CA LEU A 69 16.80 9.98 -17.43
C LEU A 69 17.51 11.26 -16.93
N PHE A 70 17.10 11.79 -15.78
CA PHE A 70 17.62 13.02 -15.16
C PHE A 70 17.87 12.84 -13.66
N ASN A 71 18.58 11.79 -13.25
CA ASN A 71 19.00 11.69 -11.85
C ASN A 71 19.99 12.84 -11.54
N THR A 72 19.61 13.76 -10.65
CA THR A 72 20.44 14.92 -10.28
C THR A 72 21.26 14.67 -9.01
N ASP A 73 21.05 13.52 -8.34
CA ASP A 73 21.76 13.12 -7.12
C ASP A 73 23.15 12.49 -7.40
N ILE A 74 23.65 12.63 -8.64
CA ILE A 74 24.97 12.14 -9.12
C ILE A 74 25.96 13.28 -9.40
N TYR A 75 25.64 14.53 -9.01
CA TYR A 75 26.53 15.69 -9.05
C TYR A 75 26.72 16.31 -7.67
#